data_AF-A0A7H4M923-F1
#
_entry.id   AF-A0A7H4M923-F1
#
_cell.length_a   1.000
_cell.length_b   1.000
_cell.length_c   1.000
_cell.angle_alpha   90.00
_cell.angle_beta   90.00
_cell.angle_gamma   90.00
#
_symmetry.space_group_name_H-M   'P 1'
#
loop_
_entity.id
_entity.type
_entity.pdbx_description
1 polymer ?
#
loop_
_entity_poly.entity_id
_entity_poly.type
_entity_poly.pdbx_seq_one_letter_code
_entity_poly.pdbx_strand_id
1 'polypeptide(L)'
;MQIDYPKFIVHGHKGSFVKYGIDQQETSLKANIMPGEPGFGADDSVGELVYVNEAGETVREAVPLETGDYGRVYDALYETLVNGQPNYVKESDVLTNMEILERGFEQPSPATITLAK
;
A
#
# COMPACT_ATOMS: atom_id res chain seq x y z
N MET A 1 17.01 -0.32 2.91
CA MET A 1 17.17 0.40 1.63
C MET A 1 16.68 1.81 1.87
N GLN A 2 17.54 2.83 1.81
CA GLN A 2 17.10 4.21 2.00
C GLN A 2 16.44 4.66 0.69
N ILE A 3 15.14 4.93 0.75
CA ILE A 3 14.39 5.48 -0.38
C ILE A 3 14.45 7.00 -0.24
N ASP A 4 15.08 7.68 -1.20
CA ASP A 4 15.30 9.14 -1.16
C ASP A 4 14.00 9.96 -1.32
N TYR A 5 12.89 9.28 -1.66
CA TYR A 5 11.58 9.88 -1.91
C TYR A 5 10.51 9.27 -0.99
N PRO A 6 9.41 9.99 -0.71
CA PRO A 6 8.27 9.40 -0.01
C PRO A 6 7.79 8.14 -0.71
N LYS A 7 7.43 7.10 0.07
CA LYS A 7 6.81 5.88 -0.44
C LYS A 7 5.42 6.16 -1.01
N PHE A 8 4.71 7.09 -0.40
CA PHE A 8 3.41 7.58 -0.86
C PHE A 8 3.37 9.10 -0.82
N ILE A 9 2.83 9.68 -1.89
CA ILE A 9 2.41 11.07 -1.99
C ILE A 9 1.01 11.05 -2.58
N VAL A 10 0.04 11.58 -1.86
CA VAL A 10 -1.36 11.65 -2.30
C VAL A 10 -1.80 13.10 -2.21
N HIS A 11 -2.27 13.65 -3.32
CA HIS A 11 -2.86 14.98 -3.38
C HIS A 11 -4.35 14.87 -3.67
N GLY A 12 -5.15 15.56 -2.85
CA GLY A 12 -6.58 15.75 -3.07
C GLY A 12 -6.92 17.23 -3.11
N HIS A 13 -8.18 17.53 -3.43
CA HIS A 13 -8.67 18.91 -3.56
C HIS A 13 -8.52 19.75 -2.27
N LYS A 14 -8.50 19.09 -1.10
CA LYS A 14 -8.45 19.76 0.21
C LYS A 14 -7.13 19.56 0.96
N GLY A 15 -6.17 18.80 0.43
CA GLY A 15 -4.99 18.46 1.20
C GLY A 15 -4.08 17.43 0.55
N SER A 16 -3.03 17.07 1.28
CA SER A 16 -2.00 16.14 0.86
C SER A 16 -1.59 15.22 2.00
N PHE A 17 -1.28 13.97 1.67
CA PHE A 17 -0.71 12.98 2.57
C PHE A 17 0.65 12.53 2.03
N VAL A 18 1.67 12.50 2.90
CA VAL A 18 3.02 12.07 2.58
C VAL A 18 3.49 11.04 3.59
N LYS A 19 3.99 9.89 3.13
CA LYS A 19 4.58 8.84 3.98
C LYS A 19 5.93 8.41 3.45
N TYR A 20 6.94 8.48 4.31
CA TYR A 20 8.27 7.91 4.08
C TYR A 20 8.38 6.50 4.65
N GLY A 21 9.29 5.69 4.11
CA GLY A 21 9.52 4.32 4.59
C GLY A 21 8.52 3.31 4.03
N ILE A 22 8.97 2.06 3.97
CA ILE A 22 8.21 0.88 3.53
C ILE A 22 7.77 0.08 4.76
N ASP A 23 6.81 -0.84 4.58
CA ASP A 23 6.47 -1.86 5.58
C ASP A 23 7.73 -2.63 6.05
N GLN A 24 7.79 -2.94 7.35
CA GLN A 24 8.98 -3.53 7.98
C GLN A 24 8.90 -5.04 8.19
N GLN A 25 7.82 -5.73 7.79
CA GLN A 25 7.69 -7.17 8.02
C GLN A 25 8.79 -7.97 7.30
N GLU A 26 9.12 -7.61 6.06
CA GLU A 26 10.21 -8.27 5.33
C GLU A 26 11.58 -8.00 6.00
N THR A 27 11.78 -6.80 6.54
CA THR A 27 12.98 -6.45 7.33
C THR A 27 13.07 -7.34 8.58
N SER A 28 11.97 -7.49 9.32
CA SER A 28 11.89 -8.36 10.50
C SER A 28 12.18 -9.82 10.15
N LEU A 29 11.53 -10.36 9.11
CA LEU A 29 11.74 -11.75 8.67
C LEU A 29 13.20 -12.01 8.26
N LYS A 30 13.83 -11.07 7.53
CA LYS A 30 15.26 -11.14 7.18
C LYS A 30 16.18 -11.08 8.40
N ALA A 31 15.74 -10.44 9.47
CA ALA A 31 16.43 -10.40 10.76
C ALA A 31 16.07 -11.58 11.69
N ASN A 32 15.31 -12.57 11.18
CA ASN A 32 14.85 -13.73 11.95
C ASN A 32 13.96 -13.35 13.15
N ILE A 33 13.21 -12.25 13.02
CA ILE A 33 12.13 -11.85 13.92
C ILE A 33 10.83 -12.29 13.28
N MET A 34 10.07 -13.16 13.96
CA MET A 34 8.92 -13.85 13.39
C MET A 34 7.59 -13.18 13.75
N PRO A 35 6.51 -13.39 12.96
CA PRO A 35 5.18 -12.92 13.32
C PRO A 35 4.77 -13.38 14.73
N GLY A 36 4.29 -12.45 15.55
CA GLY A 36 3.94 -12.68 16.96
C GLY A 36 5.07 -12.46 17.96
N GLU A 37 6.33 -12.32 17.50
CA GLU A 37 7.44 -11.93 18.38
C GLU A 37 7.44 -10.42 18.66
N PRO A 38 7.91 -9.98 19.85
CA PRO A 38 8.05 -8.57 20.16
C PRO A 38 8.92 -7.84 19.13
N GLY A 39 8.40 -6.75 18.57
CA GLY A 39 9.11 -5.94 17.58
C GLY A 39 8.98 -6.41 16.13
N PHE A 40 8.22 -7.47 15.85
CA PHE A 40 7.88 -7.84 14.48
C PHE A 40 7.12 -6.70 13.77
N GLY A 41 7.61 -6.29 12.59
CA GLY A 41 6.98 -5.25 11.78
C GLY A 41 6.99 -3.86 12.41
N ALA A 42 7.82 -3.62 13.45
CA ALA A 42 7.87 -2.33 14.12
C ALA A 42 8.30 -1.21 13.15
N ASP A 43 7.45 -0.20 13.00
CA ASP A 43 7.69 1.03 12.25
C ASP A 43 7.29 2.21 13.15
N ASP A 44 8.26 3.06 13.49
CA ASP A 44 8.06 4.26 14.32
C ASP A 44 7.76 5.51 13.47
N SER A 45 7.78 5.38 12.14
CA SER A 45 7.44 6.47 11.25
C SER A 45 5.94 6.76 11.26
N VAL A 46 5.59 7.96 10.84
CA VAL A 46 4.21 8.43 10.71
C VAL A 46 3.97 8.93 9.30
N GLY A 47 2.71 8.99 8.89
CA GLY A 47 2.32 9.78 7.73
C GLY A 47 2.08 11.23 8.13
N GLU A 48 2.44 12.18 7.27
CA GLU A 48 2.08 13.59 7.46
C GLU A 48 0.85 13.91 6.61
N LEU A 49 -0.22 14.39 7.26
CA LEU A 49 -1.43 14.86 6.61
C LEU A 49 -1.53 16.38 6.77
N VAL A 50 -1.65 17.10 5.65
CA VAL A 50 -1.86 18.55 5.62
C VAL A 50 -3.12 18.84 4.81
N TYR A 51 -4.11 19.49 5.40
CA TYR A 51 -5.40 19.73 4.74
C TYR A 51 -6.08 21.01 5.22
N VAL A 52 -7.09 21.45 4.47
CA VAL A 52 -7.97 22.56 4.84
C VAL A 52 -9.25 21.99 5.45
N ASN A 53 -9.52 22.33 6.71
CA ASN A 53 -10.71 21.89 7.44
C ASN A 53 -11.98 22.62 7.00
N GLU A 54 -13.13 22.29 7.59
CA GLU A 54 -14.42 22.92 7.24
C GLU A 54 -14.48 24.41 7.59
N ALA A 55 -13.68 24.88 8.56
CA ALA A 55 -13.54 26.28 8.91
C ALA A 55 -12.63 27.06 7.94
N GLY A 56 -12.02 26.40 6.95
CA GLY A 56 -11.10 27.02 6.00
C GLY A 56 -9.66 27.16 6.51
N GLU A 57 -9.32 26.50 7.61
CA GLU A 57 -8.01 26.58 8.26
C GLU A 57 -7.10 25.45 7.80
N THR A 58 -5.80 25.73 7.67
CA THR A 58 -4.79 24.70 7.39
C THR A 58 -4.47 23.91 8.65
N VAL A 59 -4.76 22.62 8.63
CA VAL A 59 -4.47 21.66 9.69
C VAL A 59 -3.31 20.76 9.27
N ARG A 60 -2.47 20.40 10.25
CA ARG A 60 -1.35 19.46 10.09
C ARG A 60 -1.44 18.39 11.16
N GLU A 61 -1.40 17.13 10.74
CA GLU A 61 -1.54 15.97 11.62
C GLU A 61 -0.50 14.91 11.29
N ALA A 62 0.05 14.30 12.34
CA ALA A 62 0.80 13.06 12.24
C ALA A 62 -0.20 11.90 12.32
N VAL A 63 -0.26 11.07 11.28
CA VAL A 63 -1.16 9.94 11.16
C VAL A 63 -0.40 8.66 11.55
N PRO A 64 -0.80 7.98 12.64
CA PRO A 64 -0.26 6.66 12.98
C PRO A 64 -0.50 5.66 11.85
N LEU A 65 0.40 4.69 11.73
CA LEU A 65 0.31 3.70 10.67
C LEU A 65 -0.53 2.51 11.08
N GLU A 66 -1.26 1.97 10.11
CA GLU A 66 -1.88 0.66 10.24
C GLU A 66 -0.80 -0.42 10.36
N THR A 67 -1.01 -1.40 11.23
CA THR A 67 -0.10 -2.54 11.38
C THR A 67 -0.20 -3.44 10.16
N GLY A 68 0.93 -3.62 9.45
CA GLY A 68 1.04 -4.59 8.38
C GLY A 68 1.01 -6.02 8.91
N ASP A 69 0.24 -6.88 8.27
CA ASP A 69 0.18 -8.32 8.58
C ASP A 69 -0.06 -9.12 7.30
N TYR A 70 1.00 -9.73 6.77
CA TYR A 70 0.90 -10.61 5.59
C TYR A 70 0.11 -11.90 5.88
N GLY A 71 -0.05 -12.30 7.14
CA GLY A 71 -0.88 -13.43 7.56
C GLY A 71 -2.34 -13.27 7.15
N ARG A 72 -2.84 -12.02 7.03
CA ARG A 72 -4.21 -11.71 6.59
C ARG A 72 -4.57 -12.24 5.20
N VAL A 73 -3.57 -12.53 4.36
CA VAL A 73 -3.77 -13.24 3.09
C VAL A 73 -4.34 -14.64 3.36
N TYR A 74 -3.75 -15.36 4.31
CA TYR A 74 -4.16 -16.72 4.67
C TYR A 74 -5.48 -16.72 5.44
N ASP A 75 -5.73 -15.71 6.27
CA ASP A 75 -7.04 -15.54 6.93
C ASP A 75 -8.15 -15.37 5.88
N ALA A 76 -7.93 -14.54 4.86
CA ALA A 76 -8.91 -14.36 3.78
C ALA A 76 -9.10 -15.63 2.93
N LEU A 77 -8.03 -16.39 2.68
CA LEU A 77 -8.13 -17.68 2.00
C LEU A 77 -8.89 -18.71 2.84
N TYR A 78 -8.68 -18.73 4.16
CA TYR A 78 -9.46 -19.56 5.07
C TYR A 78 -10.95 -19.23 4.95
N GLU A 79 -11.31 -17.95 5.04
CA GLU A 79 -12.71 -17.49 4.91
C GLU A 79 -13.32 -17.87 3.55
N THR A 80 -12.53 -17.78 2.48
CA THR A 80 -12.96 -18.18 1.14
C THR A 80 -13.23 -19.69 1.05
N LEU A 81 -12.28 -20.51 1.51
CA LEU A 81 -12.33 -21.96 1.37
C LEU A 81 -13.31 -22.63 2.34
N VAL A 82 -13.43 -22.10 3.56
CA VAL A 82 -14.23 -22.70 4.64
C VAL A 82 -15.63 -22.10 4.70
N ASN A 83 -15.75 -20.78 4.53
CA ASN A 83 -17.02 -20.06 4.73
C ASN A 83 -17.62 -19.54 3.41
N GLY A 84 -16.99 -19.81 2.27
CA GLY A 84 -17.50 -19.42 0.95
C GLY A 84 -17.50 -17.91 0.71
N GLN A 85 -16.69 -17.15 1.45
CA GLN A 85 -16.54 -15.71 1.19
C GLN A 85 -15.87 -15.45 -0.17
N PRO A 86 -16.13 -14.31 -0.81
CA PRO A 86 -15.38 -13.92 -2.00
C PRO A 86 -13.88 -13.82 -1.69
N ASN A 87 -13.05 -14.24 -2.65
CA ASN A 87 -11.60 -14.09 -2.55
C ASN A 87 -11.21 -12.61 -2.40
N TYR A 88 -10.16 -12.32 -1.61
CA TYR A 88 -9.73 -10.94 -1.32
C TYR A 88 -9.13 -10.20 -2.52
N VAL A 89 -8.70 -10.94 -3.56
CA VAL A 89 -8.28 -10.39 -4.85
C VAL A 89 -9.26 -10.85 -5.91
N LYS A 90 -9.84 -9.91 -6.65
CA LYS A 90 -10.74 -10.23 -7.77
C LYS A 90 -9.93 -10.64 -8.98
N GLU A 91 -10.50 -11.52 -9.79
CA GLU A 91 -9.92 -11.91 -11.09
C GLU A 91 -9.65 -10.69 -11.98
N SER A 92 -10.59 -9.74 -12.03
CA SER A 92 -10.44 -8.49 -12.79
C SER A 92 -9.22 -7.68 -12.36
N ASP A 93 -8.92 -7.64 -11.06
CA ASP A 93 -7.78 -6.86 -10.53
C ASP A 93 -6.46 -7.46 -11.03
N VAL A 94 -6.37 -8.80 -11.07
CA VAL A 94 -5.20 -9.52 -11.60
C VAL A 94 -5.06 -9.30 -13.11
N LEU A 95 -6.17 -9.45 -13.86
CA LEU A 95 -6.16 -9.29 -15.31
C LEU A 95 -5.76 -7.87 -15.72
N THR A 96 -6.30 -6.84 -15.05
CA THR A 96 -5.91 -5.45 -15.31
C THR A 96 -4.45 -5.19 -14.99
N ASN A 97 -3.91 -5.75 -13.90
CA ASN A 97 -2.49 -5.61 -13.57
C ASN A 97 -1.58 -6.25 -14.64
N MET A 98 -1.94 -7.45 -15.12
CA MET A 98 -1.21 -8.12 -16.20
C MET A 98 -1.28 -7.34 -17.51
N GLU A 99 -2.45 -6.82 -17.90
CA GLU A 99 -2.60 -6.00 -19.11
C GLU A 99 -1.70 -4.75 -19.05
N ILE A 100 -1.65 -4.05 -17.91
CA ILE A 100 -0.78 -2.87 -17.75
C ILE A 100 0.70 -3.25 -17.95
N LEU A 101 1.15 -4.36 -17.36
CA LEU A 101 2.54 -4.83 -17.51
C LEU A 101 2.85 -5.22 -18.96
N GLU A 102 1.98 -6.01 -19.60
CA GLU A 102 2.16 -6.45 -20.98
C GLU A 102 2.23 -5.25 -21.94
N ARG A 103 1.28 -4.33 -21.82
CA ARG A 103 1.22 -3.15 -22.69
C ARG A 103 2.32 -2.12 -22.42
N GLY A 104 2.93 -2.16 -21.24
CA GLY A 104 4.13 -1.37 -20.92
C GLY A 104 5.34 -1.68 -21.82
N PHE A 105 5.37 -2.86 -22.46
CA PHE A 105 6.43 -3.28 -23.38
C PHE A 105 5.98 -3.44 -24.84
N GLU A 106 4.72 -3.14 -25.14
CA GLU A 106 4.13 -3.27 -26.48
C GLU A 106 4.80 -2.34 -27.51
N GLN A 107 5.39 -1.22 -27.05
CA GLN A 107 6.09 -0.25 -27.88
C GLN A 107 7.28 0.38 -27.15
N PRO A 108 8.25 1.00 -27.87
CA PRO A 108 9.42 1.60 -27.24
C PRO A 108 9.06 2.68 -26.21
N SER A 109 9.78 2.68 -25.09
CA SER A 109 9.67 3.70 -24.03
C SER A 109 10.36 5.01 -24.42
N PRO A 110 9.83 6.21 -24.04
CA PRO A 110 8.59 6.42 -23.29
C PRO A 110 7.34 6.31 -24.17
N ALA A 111 6.26 5.79 -23.59
CA ALA A 111 5.01 5.50 -24.28
C ALA A 111 3.81 5.85 -23.40
N THR A 112 2.68 6.13 -24.04
CA THR A 112 1.39 6.24 -23.37
C THR A 112 0.40 5.33 -24.08
N ILE A 113 -0.26 4.47 -23.30
CA ILE A 113 -1.26 3.51 -23.77
C ILE A 113 -2.64 3.93 -23.25
N THR A 114 -3.69 3.58 -23.99
CA THR A 114 -5.08 3.73 -23.54
C THR A 114 -5.69 2.35 -23.43
N LEU A 115 -6.16 1.98 -22.24
CA LEU A 115 -6.87 0.73 -21.97
C LEU A 115 -8.30 0.86 -22.49
N ALA A 116 -8.77 -0.11 -23.27
CA ALA A 116 -10.17 -0.21 -23.63
C ALA A 116 -10.89 -0.83 -22.42
N LYS A 117 -11.96 -0.19 -21.95
CA LYS A 117 -12.78 -0.69 -20.83
C LYS A 117 -13.38 -2.06 -21.15
#